data_AF-A0A3S3YSF3-F1
#
_entry.id   AF-A0A3S3YSF3-F1
#
_cell.length_a   1.000
_cell.length_b   1.000
_cell.length_c   1.000
_cell.angle_alpha   90.00
_cell.angle_beta   90.00
_cell.angle_gamma   90.00
#
_symmetry.space_group_name_H-M   'P 1'
#
loop_
_entity.id
_entity.type
_entity.pdbx_description
1 polymer ?
#
loop_
_entity_poly.entity_id
_entity_poly.type
_entity_poly.pdbx_seq_one_letter_code
_entity_poly.pdbx_strand_id
1 'polypeptide(L)'
;MKRNKQYIYLLLLSGFVVFNSACAQNPPFTGKAFVQEEKAVELSTVLLNNEKQVIPLQNLDVAKIASIHFSGAYTAAFDSLLNKYAKVQPFNGSEYLGVKTLDALSLDTKFYTILIVQLTDADLNNPQIIDFISTNQKMKNVVVSLFGSAASLVKLNDVTGPVLWSARLSPVSAMFSAQAIFGGVAVTQKLTRTYTPKFKNGGGFLTAKTRLQYTVPEDAGIKTDNLSEIDKIAKEAISSQATPGCVVMVIKDGKVIFNKAYGYHTYENEIPDRITDIFDVASMTKISATTMETMQLYDQGKLALDSTTSTYLALARKSNIKTLTVRELLEHQAGLIPDIQTFGKIKPTDYSVDSSANFPTKVNENYYLRKNYFEQIMWPDMLNSPVKTRGQYVYSDVGMCIMQQIVETITSTPINTYVQQQFYNPLGMQTAGYLPLNRFPSDRIPPTENDKKDRHTLINGYVHDPTAALMGGVAGHAGLFASANDIGILYQMMLNRGTYGGIQYVKPETVDLFSSKQSAVSRRGLGFDRWDPIPEHKYPSELASNQAYGHTGFTGTCVWVDPKYGLVYVFLSNRVHPNVSSKLGSLNIRPRIQDAIYQAITKGM
;
A
#
# COMPACT_ATOMS: atom_id res chain seq x y z
N MET A 1 48.70 22.56 -20.78
CA MET A 1 48.86 23.00 -19.37
C MET A 1 48.21 21.96 -18.46
N LYS A 2 49.04 21.13 -17.80
CA LYS A 2 48.67 20.23 -16.70
C LYS A 2 48.84 20.99 -15.37
N ARG A 3 48.07 20.59 -14.34
CA ARG A 3 47.97 21.05 -12.91
C ARG A 3 46.58 21.63 -12.65
N ASN A 4 45.79 21.28 -11.63
CA ASN A 4 45.95 20.47 -10.42
C ASN A 4 44.56 19.95 -10.03
N LYS A 5 44.37 18.63 -9.91
CA LYS A 5 43.26 18.01 -9.16
C LYS A 5 43.75 16.70 -8.55
N GLN A 6 44.61 16.82 -7.55
CA GLN A 6 44.89 15.78 -6.57
C GLN A 6 44.80 16.50 -5.23
N TYR A 7 43.71 16.29 -4.48
CA TYR A 7 43.56 16.46 -3.03
C TYR A 7 42.07 16.42 -2.64
N ILE A 8 41.33 15.36 -3.03
CA ILE A 8 40.07 14.96 -2.36
C ILE A 8 39.93 13.44 -2.53
N TYR A 9 40.77 12.64 -1.87
CA TYR A 9 40.61 11.17 -1.81
C TYR A 9 41.10 10.59 -0.47
N LEU A 10 40.86 11.31 0.63
CA LEU A 10 41.06 10.78 1.98
C LEU A 10 39.92 11.26 2.88
N LEU A 11 38.75 10.63 2.72
CA LEU A 11 37.64 10.56 3.68
C LEU A 11 36.60 9.57 3.14
N LEU A 12 37.03 8.32 2.87
CA LEU A 12 36.18 7.20 2.45
C LEU A 12 36.52 5.97 3.29
N LEU A 13 36.46 6.11 4.62
CA LEU A 13 36.58 4.98 5.56
C LEU A 13 36.07 5.42 6.95
N SER A 14 34.77 5.69 7.04
CA SER A 14 33.98 5.71 8.30
C SER A 14 32.55 6.17 7.98
N GLY A 15 31.75 5.26 7.42
CA GLY A 15 30.36 5.56 7.05
C GLY A 15 29.58 4.31 6.72
N PHE A 16 29.81 3.22 7.45
CA PHE A 16 29.06 1.98 7.33
C PHE A 16 28.36 1.69 8.67
N VAL A 17 27.42 2.56 9.04
CA VAL A 17 26.48 2.32 10.14
C VAL A 17 25.13 2.95 9.77
N VAL A 18 24.19 2.06 9.43
CA VAL A 18 22.73 2.15 9.62
C VAL A 18 21.98 3.30 8.93
N PHE A 19 21.46 3.02 7.74
CA PHE A 19 20.15 3.53 7.30
C PHE A 19 19.21 2.34 7.07
N ASN A 20 18.75 1.75 8.17
CA ASN A 20 17.60 0.82 8.18
C ASN A 20 16.50 1.44 9.03
N SER A 21 15.79 2.44 8.49
CA SER A 21 14.63 3.07 9.16
C SER A 21 13.37 2.18 9.15
N ALA A 22 13.54 0.87 9.01
CA ALA A 22 12.49 -0.13 9.08
C ALA A 22 12.62 -0.97 10.37
N CYS A 23 12.72 -0.31 11.53
CA CYS A 23 12.85 -0.99 12.83
C CYS A 23 11.69 -1.97 13.12
N ALA A 24 10.51 -1.80 12.51
CA ALA A 24 9.37 -2.69 12.73
C ALA A 24 9.53 -4.09 12.13
N GLN A 25 10.44 -4.30 11.18
CA GLN A 25 10.67 -5.61 10.50
C GLN A 25 11.99 -6.27 10.86
N ASN A 26 12.82 -5.56 11.63
CA ASN A 26 13.96 -6.13 12.34
C ASN A 26 13.62 -6.05 13.83
N PRO A 27 12.80 -6.98 14.35
CA PRO A 27 12.38 -6.96 15.74
C PRO A 27 13.61 -6.91 16.67
N PRO A 28 13.52 -6.23 17.83
CA PRO A 28 14.62 -6.10 18.78
C PRO A 28 15.07 -7.45 19.38
N PHE A 29 14.26 -8.50 19.23
CA PHE A 29 14.50 -9.84 19.76
C PHE A 29 14.35 -10.91 18.66
N THR A 30 14.86 -12.11 18.93
CA THR A 30 14.54 -13.30 18.14
C THR A 30 13.06 -13.67 18.29
N GLY A 31 12.50 -14.39 17.30
CA GLY A 31 11.06 -14.64 17.14
C GLY A 31 10.27 -14.93 18.42
N LYS A 32 10.56 -16.03 19.12
CA LYS A 32 9.82 -16.41 20.35
C LYS A 32 9.94 -15.39 21.50
N ALA A 33 11.11 -14.77 21.65
CA ALA A 33 11.34 -13.77 22.68
C ALA A 33 10.52 -12.49 22.40
N PHE A 34 10.39 -12.11 21.13
CA PHE A 34 9.51 -11.01 20.73
C PHE A 34 8.05 -11.30 21.10
N VAL A 35 7.52 -12.48 20.77
CA VAL A 35 6.12 -12.86 21.08
C VAL A 35 5.85 -12.89 22.59
N GLN A 36 6.81 -13.40 23.38
CA GLN A 36 6.69 -13.40 24.84
C GLN A 36 6.66 -11.97 25.41
N GLU A 37 7.53 -11.09 24.92
CA GLU A 37 7.52 -9.68 25.33
C GLU A 37 6.24 -8.97 24.87
N GLU A 38 5.77 -9.20 23.63
CA GLU A 38 4.52 -8.63 23.12
C GLU A 38 3.34 -9.04 23.99
N LYS A 39 3.29 -10.30 24.45
CA LYS A 39 2.26 -10.75 25.38
C LYS A 39 2.36 -10.08 26.75
N ALA A 40 3.58 -9.91 27.28
CA ALA A 40 3.79 -9.18 28.54
C ALA A 40 3.40 -7.70 28.43
N VAL A 41 3.66 -7.08 27.29
CA VAL A 41 3.24 -5.72 26.96
C VAL A 41 1.72 -5.61 26.89
N GLU A 42 1.05 -6.51 26.17
CA GLU A 42 -0.42 -6.56 26.08
C GLU A 42 -1.05 -6.61 27.47
N LEU A 43 -0.57 -7.50 28.35
CA LEU A 43 -1.05 -7.67 29.72
C LEU A 43 -0.77 -6.47 30.64
N SER A 44 0.08 -5.54 30.20
CA SER A 44 0.50 -4.37 30.98
C SER A 44 0.10 -3.03 30.36
N THR A 45 -0.66 -3.06 29.26
CA THR A 45 -1.10 -1.87 28.53
C THR A 45 -2.60 -1.65 28.72
N VAL A 46 -2.98 -0.46 29.19
CA VAL A 46 -4.38 -0.07 29.43
C VAL A 46 -4.68 1.23 28.68
N LEU A 47 -5.82 1.28 28.00
CA LEU A 47 -6.35 2.50 27.38
C LEU A 47 -7.31 3.20 28.32
N LEU A 48 -7.04 4.45 28.64
CA LEU A 48 -7.81 5.32 29.54
C LEU A 48 -8.33 6.54 28.77
N ASN A 49 -9.35 7.22 29.31
CA ASN A 49 -9.92 8.46 28.75
C ASN A 49 -10.34 8.37 27.27
N ASN A 50 -10.95 7.25 26.88
CA ASN A 50 -11.38 7.00 25.51
C ASN A 50 -12.90 6.89 25.38
N GLU A 51 -13.64 7.67 26.16
CA GLU A 51 -15.11 7.74 26.16
C GLU A 51 -15.67 8.09 24.77
N LYS A 52 -14.94 8.94 24.04
CA LYS A 52 -15.26 9.37 22.68
C LYS A 52 -14.82 8.38 21.60
N GLN A 53 -14.24 7.23 21.97
CA GLN A 53 -13.73 6.21 21.04
C GLN A 53 -12.77 6.77 19.98
N VAL A 54 -11.87 7.67 20.40
CA VAL A 54 -10.86 8.27 19.52
C VAL A 54 -9.82 7.22 19.10
N ILE A 55 -9.42 6.32 19.99
CA ILE A 55 -8.60 5.14 19.66
C ILE A 55 -9.54 3.93 19.47
N PRO A 56 -9.39 3.14 18.38
CA PRO A 56 -8.48 3.35 17.25
C PRO A 56 -8.81 4.60 16.41
N LEU A 57 -7.78 5.31 15.95
CA LEU A 57 -7.95 6.48 15.07
C LEU A 57 -8.69 6.11 13.78
N GLN A 58 -9.63 6.97 13.39
CA GLN A 58 -10.45 6.86 12.18
C GLN A 58 -10.29 8.10 11.29
N ASN A 59 -10.93 8.09 10.11
CA ASN A 59 -10.97 9.23 9.17
C ASN A 59 -9.55 9.72 8.80
N LEU A 60 -8.69 8.77 8.41
CA LEU A 60 -7.28 9.01 8.14
C LEU A 60 -7.04 9.94 6.93
N ASP A 61 -8.04 10.06 6.05
CA ASP A 61 -8.07 10.93 4.88
C ASP A 61 -8.10 12.42 5.22
N VAL A 62 -8.68 12.81 6.36
CA VAL A 62 -8.72 14.20 6.84
C VAL A 62 -7.82 14.45 8.06
N ALA A 63 -7.24 13.39 8.62
CA ALA A 63 -6.35 13.47 9.76
C ALA A 63 -5.00 14.12 9.38
N LYS A 64 -4.57 15.11 10.17
CA LYS A 64 -3.21 15.65 10.13
C LYS A 64 -2.55 15.36 11.46
N ILE A 65 -1.61 14.42 11.47
CA ILE A 65 -1.10 13.81 12.69
C ILE A 65 0.36 14.22 12.90
N ALA A 66 0.65 14.76 14.09
CA ALA A 66 2.01 14.95 14.57
C ALA A 66 2.29 13.96 15.70
N SER A 67 3.48 13.35 15.72
CA SER A 67 3.99 12.66 16.90
C SER A 67 5.08 13.47 17.56
N ILE A 68 5.00 13.63 18.87
CA ILE A 68 5.88 14.48 19.67
C ILE A 68 6.52 13.58 20.72
N HIS A 69 7.85 13.60 20.81
CA HIS A 69 8.59 12.91 21.86
C HIS A 69 9.47 13.89 22.62
N PHE A 70 9.87 13.53 23.85
CA PHE A 70 10.79 14.30 24.67
C PHE A 70 12.00 13.45 25.04
N SER A 71 11.91 12.62 26.09
CA SER A 71 13.01 11.72 26.52
C SER A 71 12.87 10.27 26.04
N GLY A 72 11.95 9.99 25.10
CA GLY A 72 11.63 8.63 24.65
C GLY A 72 12.80 7.88 24.01
N ALA A 73 13.18 6.73 24.57
CA ALA A 73 14.29 5.90 24.08
C ALA A 73 13.98 5.12 22.78
N TYR A 74 12.69 4.94 22.45
CA TYR A 74 12.24 4.08 21.34
C TYR A 74 11.39 4.82 20.30
N THR A 75 11.51 6.14 20.24
CA THR A 75 10.76 7.02 19.33
C THR A 75 10.87 6.58 17.87
N ALA A 76 12.07 6.23 17.39
CA ALA A 76 12.26 5.83 16.00
C ALA A 76 11.43 4.59 15.62
N ALA A 77 11.31 3.62 16.52
CA ALA A 77 10.47 2.44 16.30
C ALA A 77 8.98 2.78 16.35
N PHE A 78 8.58 3.64 17.30
CA PHE A 78 7.22 4.14 17.44
C PHE A 78 6.76 4.88 16.17
N ASP A 79 7.52 5.89 15.73
CA ASP A 79 7.19 6.75 14.60
C ASP A 79 7.24 6.00 13.26
N SER A 80 8.20 5.08 13.09
CA SER A 80 8.27 4.20 11.92
C SER A 80 7.00 3.37 11.78
N LEU A 81 6.45 2.91 12.91
CA LEU A 81 5.25 2.07 12.92
C LEU A 81 3.95 2.88 12.77
N LEU A 82 3.86 4.07 13.36
CA LEU A 82 2.76 5.00 13.07
C LEU A 82 2.65 5.26 11.57
N ASN A 83 3.81 5.48 10.90
CA ASN A 83 3.90 5.73 9.47
C ASN A 83 3.54 4.52 8.59
N LYS A 84 3.25 3.34 9.16
CA LYS A 84 2.64 2.22 8.42
C LYS A 84 1.13 2.36 8.25
N TYR A 85 0.46 3.18 9.06
CA TYR A 85 -0.99 3.35 9.08
C TYR A 85 -1.45 4.69 8.48
N ALA A 86 -0.70 5.77 8.72
CA ALA A 86 -1.01 7.09 8.21
C ALA A 86 0.26 7.95 8.16
N LYS A 87 0.26 9.02 7.36
CA LYS A 87 1.36 9.98 7.37
C LYS A 87 1.41 10.69 8.72
N VAL A 88 2.48 10.46 9.49
CA VAL A 88 2.69 11.11 10.80
C VAL A 88 4.00 11.87 10.79
N GLN A 89 3.92 13.17 11.07
CA GLN A 89 5.11 14.02 11.17
C GLN A 89 5.72 13.92 12.57
N PRO A 90 6.97 13.46 12.73
CA PRO A 90 7.65 13.50 14.02
C PRO A 90 8.13 14.91 14.37
N PHE A 91 8.10 15.22 15.67
CA PHE A 91 8.64 16.43 16.29
C PHE A 91 9.48 16.02 17.51
N ASN A 92 10.68 16.59 17.62
CA ASN A 92 11.51 16.47 18.80
C ASN A 92 11.16 17.59 19.80
N GLY A 93 10.27 17.27 20.74
CA GLY A 93 9.82 18.18 21.78
C GLY A 93 10.93 18.62 22.74
N SER A 94 12.03 17.86 22.88
CA SER A 94 13.14 18.27 23.75
C SER A 94 13.83 19.54 23.26
N GLU A 95 13.78 19.83 21.97
CA GLU A 95 14.30 21.08 21.38
C GLU A 95 13.51 22.32 21.83
N TYR A 96 12.31 22.13 22.40
CA TYR A 96 11.37 23.15 22.84
C TYR A 96 11.32 23.32 24.37
N LEU A 97 12.28 22.73 25.09
CA LEU A 97 12.45 22.87 26.55
C LEU A 97 13.57 23.85 26.93
N GLY A 98 14.04 24.66 25.98
CA GLY A 98 15.18 25.56 26.16
C GLY A 98 14.91 26.94 25.55
N VAL A 99 15.69 27.30 24.52
CA VAL A 99 15.54 28.59 23.82
C VAL A 99 14.20 28.66 23.07
N LYS A 100 13.82 27.58 22.37
CA LYS A 100 12.45 27.41 21.89
C LYS A 100 11.58 26.96 23.08
N THR A 101 10.35 27.42 23.10
CA THR A 101 9.37 27.11 24.15
C THR A 101 8.29 26.15 23.64
N LEU A 102 7.53 25.53 24.55
CA LEU A 102 6.38 24.70 24.17
C LEU A 102 5.23 25.49 23.52
N ASP A 103 5.19 26.81 23.69
CA ASP A 103 4.31 27.68 22.90
C ASP A 103 4.74 27.71 21.43
N ALA A 104 6.05 27.76 21.16
CA ALA A 104 6.57 27.63 19.81
C ALA A 104 6.25 26.25 19.21
N LEU A 105 6.30 25.17 20.01
CA LEU A 105 5.85 23.85 19.56
C LEU A 105 4.36 23.83 19.22
N SER A 106 3.53 24.50 20.03
CA SER A 106 2.08 24.64 19.75
C SER A 106 1.84 25.39 18.44
N LEU A 107 2.65 26.42 18.15
CA LEU A 107 2.62 27.16 16.89
C LEU A 107 3.06 26.29 15.71
N ASP A 108 4.16 25.55 15.85
CA ASP A 108 4.70 24.67 14.80
C ASP A 108 3.75 23.50 14.50
N THR A 109 2.98 23.07 15.49
CA THR A 109 1.96 22.03 15.34
C THR A 109 0.55 22.56 15.04
N LYS A 110 0.38 23.86 14.74
CA LYS A 110 -0.94 24.48 14.56
C LYS A 110 -1.81 23.83 13.47
N PHE A 111 -1.21 23.32 12.40
CA PHE A 111 -1.92 22.70 11.28
C PHE A 111 -2.23 21.21 11.46
N TYR A 112 -1.84 20.61 12.59
CA TYR A 112 -2.14 19.22 12.92
C TYR A 112 -3.42 19.14 13.75
N THR A 113 -4.32 18.26 13.36
CA THR A 113 -5.61 18.04 14.05
C THR A 113 -5.46 17.05 15.20
N ILE A 114 -4.46 16.18 15.14
CA ILE A 114 -4.15 15.17 16.15
C ILE A 114 -2.68 15.30 16.59
N LEU A 115 -2.45 15.34 17.89
CA LEU A 115 -1.11 15.27 18.49
C LEU A 115 -0.97 13.96 19.25
N ILE A 116 -0.02 13.12 18.88
CA ILE A 116 0.36 11.89 19.61
C ILE A 116 1.60 12.22 20.43
N VAL A 117 1.43 12.36 21.75
CA VAL A 117 2.51 12.75 22.67
C VAL A 117 3.06 11.52 23.38
N GLN A 118 4.31 11.19 23.09
CA GLN A 118 5.05 10.08 23.70
C GLN A 118 5.71 10.57 24.99
N LEU A 119 5.41 9.93 26.13
CA LEU A 119 5.85 10.35 27.46
C LEU A 119 6.44 9.18 28.24
N THR A 120 7.42 9.51 29.08
CA THR A 120 7.94 8.66 30.15
C THR A 120 7.63 9.25 31.53
N ASP A 121 7.94 8.51 32.59
CA ASP A 121 7.89 9.02 33.97
C ASP A 121 8.69 10.31 34.16
N ALA A 122 9.83 10.44 33.48
CA ALA A 122 10.70 11.61 33.56
C ALA A 122 10.06 12.85 32.91
N ASP A 123 9.42 12.68 31.76
CA ASP A 123 8.75 13.79 31.05
C ASP A 123 7.61 14.38 31.89
N LEU A 124 6.87 13.52 32.60
CA LEU A 124 5.79 13.96 33.48
C LEU A 124 6.30 14.71 34.74
N ASN A 125 7.60 14.72 35.05
CA ASN A 125 8.14 15.60 36.11
C ASN A 125 8.25 17.06 35.64
N ASN A 126 8.16 17.33 34.33
CA ASN A 126 8.20 18.67 33.81
C ASN A 126 6.78 19.27 33.70
N PRO A 127 6.41 20.27 34.53
CA PRO A 127 5.08 20.85 34.51
C PRO A 127 4.76 21.56 33.18
N GLN A 128 5.77 22.04 32.44
CA GLN A 128 5.56 22.68 31.14
C GLN A 128 4.97 21.70 30.12
N ILE A 129 5.39 20.43 30.15
CA ILE A 129 4.86 19.38 29.25
C ILE A 129 3.38 19.11 29.57
N ILE A 130 3.01 19.08 30.85
CA ILE A 130 1.61 18.90 31.27
C ILE A 130 0.75 20.09 30.84
N ASP A 131 1.27 21.31 30.98
CA ASP A 131 0.59 22.53 30.54
C ASP A 131 0.40 22.55 29.00
N PHE A 132 1.43 22.17 28.24
CA PHE A 132 1.34 22.01 26.79
C PHE A 132 0.22 21.05 26.38
N ILE A 133 0.13 19.89 27.02
CA ILE A 133 -0.94 18.90 26.77
C ILE A 133 -2.30 19.51 27.14
N SER A 134 -2.41 20.11 28.33
CA SER A 134 -3.64 20.66 28.88
C SER A 134 -4.21 21.83 28.07
N THR A 135 -3.32 22.63 27.47
CA THR A 135 -3.70 23.74 26.59
C THR A 135 -4.10 23.25 25.20
N ASN A 136 -3.32 22.34 24.59
CA ASN A 136 -3.61 21.86 23.24
C ASN A 136 -4.86 20.98 23.16
N GLN A 137 -5.17 20.18 24.20
CA GLN A 137 -6.37 19.32 24.21
C GLN A 137 -7.70 20.09 24.17
N LYS A 138 -7.68 21.42 24.44
CA LYS A 138 -8.87 22.28 24.32
C LYS A 138 -9.27 22.53 22.86
N MET A 139 -8.33 22.38 21.93
CA MET A 139 -8.51 22.72 20.51
C MET A 139 -8.23 21.55 19.56
N LYS A 140 -7.43 20.57 20.01
CA LYS A 140 -6.94 19.46 19.20
C LYS A 140 -7.24 18.13 19.88
N ASN A 141 -7.25 17.06 19.09
CA ASN A 141 -7.27 15.71 19.64
C ASN A 141 -5.86 15.34 20.12
N VAL A 142 -5.63 15.36 21.43
CA VAL A 142 -4.34 14.96 22.02
C VAL A 142 -4.46 13.52 22.51
N VAL A 143 -3.61 12.64 21.98
CA VAL A 143 -3.44 11.26 22.40
C VAL A 143 -2.13 11.17 23.17
N VAL A 144 -2.16 10.70 24.41
CA VAL A 144 -0.96 10.46 25.22
C VAL A 144 -0.60 8.99 25.16
N SER A 145 0.64 8.67 24.79
CA SER A 145 1.23 7.35 24.95
C SER A 145 2.26 7.41 26.07
N LEU A 146 1.91 6.83 27.22
CA LEU A 146 2.72 6.86 28.44
C LEU A 146 3.40 5.52 28.68
N PHE A 147 4.71 5.55 28.91
CA PHE A 147 5.51 4.39 29.31
C PHE A 147 6.12 4.60 30.69
N GLY A 148 5.81 3.72 31.64
CA GLY A 148 6.41 3.76 32.97
C GLY A 148 5.45 3.47 34.11
N SER A 149 5.82 3.89 35.30
CA SER A 149 5.15 3.58 36.55
C SER A 149 3.69 4.06 36.56
N ALA A 150 2.82 3.21 37.11
CA ALA A 150 1.42 3.58 37.34
C ALA A 150 1.25 4.77 38.28
N ALA A 151 2.25 5.07 39.13
CA ALA A 151 2.25 6.25 40.00
C ALA A 151 2.18 7.55 39.19
N SER A 152 2.70 7.55 37.97
CA SER A 152 2.70 8.73 37.10
C SER A 152 1.32 9.09 36.55
N LEU A 153 0.35 8.16 36.60
CA LEU A 153 -1.03 8.43 36.19
C LEU A 153 -1.66 9.58 36.98
N VAL A 154 -1.23 9.83 38.23
CA VAL A 154 -1.75 10.95 39.04
C VAL A 154 -1.57 12.31 38.36
N LYS A 155 -0.51 12.44 37.56
CA LYS A 155 -0.16 13.68 36.86
C LYS A 155 -0.99 13.92 35.60
N LEU A 156 -1.80 12.93 35.19
CA LEU A 156 -2.67 12.99 34.02
C LEU A 156 -4.15 13.16 34.39
N ASN A 157 -4.47 13.55 35.64
CA ASN A 157 -5.85 13.77 36.06
C ASN A 157 -6.57 14.84 35.22
N ASP A 158 -5.86 15.87 34.77
CA ASP A 158 -6.42 16.96 33.96
C ASP A 158 -6.39 16.67 32.45
N VAL A 159 -5.73 15.58 32.02
CA VAL A 159 -5.72 15.17 30.62
C VAL A 159 -7.04 14.51 30.27
N THR A 160 -7.79 15.07 29.32
CA THR A 160 -9.11 14.58 28.91
C THR A 160 -9.08 13.74 27.63
N GLY A 161 -8.01 13.84 26.85
CA GLY A 161 -7.78 12.98 25.69
C GLY A 161 -7.35 11.55 26.06
N PRO A 162 -7.37 10.61 25.10
CA PRO A 162 -7.00 9.23 25.33
C PRO A 162 -5.58 9.09 25.88
N VAL A 163 -5.43 8.25 26.89
CA VAL A 163 -4.14 7.89 27.48
C VAL A 163 -3.93 6.39 27.29
N LEU A 164 -3.01 6.03 26.40
CA LEU A 164 -2.54 4.66 26.25
C LEU A 164 -1.33 4.47 27.16
N TRP A 165 -1.55 3.84 28.32
CA TRP A 165 -0.52 3.64 29.32
C TRP A 165 0.01 2.20 29.27
N SER A 166 1.33 2.05 29.16
CA SER A 166 2.05 0.78 29.33
C SER A 166 2.92 0.85 30.57
N ALA A 167 2.79 -0.12 31.48
CA ALA A 167 3.66 -0.24 32.66
C ALA A 167 5.10 -0.64 32.29
N ARG A 168 5.33 -1.08 31.05
CA ARG A 168 6.62 -1.48 30.50
C ARG A 168 7.17 -0.38 29.58
N LEU A 169 8.49 -0.21 29.63
CA LEU A 169 9.26 0.58 28.67
C LEU A 169 10.22 -0.36 27.94
N SER A 170 9.85 -0.77 26.74
CA SER A 170 10.65 -1.61 25.84
C SER A 170 10.41 -1.19 24.38
N PRO A 171 11.27 -1.58 23.42
CA PRO A 171 10.97 -1.29 22.02
C PRO A 171 9.65 -1.95 21.57
N VAL A 172 9.32 -3.12 22.14
CA VAL A 172 8.05 -3.82 21.87
C VAL A 172 6.86 -3.06 22.46
N SER A 173 6.97 -2.45 23.64
CA SER A 173 5.88 -1.61 24.18
C SER A 173 5.63 -0.38 23.31
N ALA A 174 6.69 0.25 22.81
CA ALA A 174 6.57 1.36 21.87
C ALA A 174 5.87 0.92 20.57
N MET A 175 6.29 -0.22 19.99
CA MET A 175 5.64 -0.78 18.81
C MET A 175 4.17 -1.12 19.07
N PHE A 176 3.85 -1.82 20.16
CA PHE A 176 2.48 -2.18 20.52
C PHE A 176 1.60 -0.92 20.64
N SER A 177 2.07 0.11 21.34
CA SER A 177 1.32 1.36 21.52
C SER A 177 1.04 2.07 20.20
N ALA A 178 2.03 2.17 19.30
CA ALA A 178 1.85 2.76 17.98
C ALA A 178 0.79 2.02 17.15
N GLN A 179 0.77 0.68 17.21
CA GLN A 179 -0.24 -0.14 16.53
C GLN A 179 -1.61 0.00 17.16
N ALA A 180 -1.70 0.02 18.49
CA ALA A 180 -2.95 0.13 19.23
C ALA A 180 -3.68 1.45 18.91
N ILE A 181 -2.94 2.56 18.77
CA ILE A 181 -3.48 3.86 18.36
C ILE A 181 -4.26 3.77 17.05
N PHE A 182 -3.82 2.94 16.10
CA PHE A 182 -4.48 2.73 14.81
C PHE A 182 -5.29 1.43 14.72
N GLY A 183 -5.39 0.64 15.79
CA GLY A 183 -6.15 -0.62 15.80
C GLY A 183 -5.45 -1.79 15.09
N GLY A 184 -4.12 -1.74 14.93
CA GLY A 184 -3.33 -2.88 14.47
C GLY A 184 -3.21 -3.99 15.53
N VAL A 185 -3.35 -3.63 16.80
CA VAL A 185 -3.50 -4.56 17.94
C VAL A 185 -4.69 -4.13 18.80
N ALA A 186 -5.28 -5.09 19.52
CA ALA A 186 -6.35 -4.83 20.48
C ALA A 186 -5.77 -4.46 21.85
N VAL A 187 -6.41 -3.52 22.55
CA VAL A 187 -6.17 -3.25 23.96
C VAL A 187 -7.26 -3.97 24.75
N THR A 188 -6.85 -4.94 25.58
CA THR A 188 -7.76 -5.89 26.23
C THR A 188 -7.79 -5.77 27.76
N GLN A 189 -6.89 -4.94 28.33
CA GLN A 189 -6.72 -4.85 29.77
C GLN A 189 -7.42 -3.65 30.39
N LYS A 190 -7.69 -3.76 31.70
CA LYS A 190 -8.23 -2.71 32.57
C LYS A 190 -7.32 -2.56 33.79
N LEU A 191 -7.42 -1.42 34.47
CA LEU A 191 -6.71 -1.17 35.71
C LEU A 191 -7.12 -2.18 36.78
N THR A 192 -6.13 -2.73 37.50
CA THR A 192 -6.33 -3.72 38.57
C THR A 192 -6.38 -3.11 39.97
N ARG A 193 -6.18 -1.79 40.07
CA ARG A 193 -6.27 -1.02 41.32
C ARG A 193 -6.67 0.43 41.03
N THR A 194 -7.09 1.14 42.06
CA THR A 194 -7.36 2.58 42.00
C THR A 194 -6.06 3.35 42.20
N TYR A 195 -5.78 4.31 41.31
CA TYR A 195 -4.64 5.22 41.39
C TYR A 195 -5.08 6.65 41.72
N THR A 196 -6.24 7.07 41.20
CA THR A 196 -6.85 8.37 41.50
C THR A 196 -8.37 8.25 41.50
N PRO A 197 -9.13 9.27 41.95
CA PRO A 197 -10.59 9.30 41.79
C PRO A 197 -11.05 9.19 40.33
N LYS A 198 -10.19 9.53 39.35
CA LYS A 198 -10.45 9.37 37.92
C LYS A 198 -10.05 7.99 37.41
N PHE A 199 -8.85 7.53 37.79
CA PHE A 199 -8.29 6.23 37.39
C PHE A 199 -8.56 5.17 38.45
N LYS A 200 -9.76 4.60 38.43
CA LYS A 200 -10.25 3.62 39.41
C LYS A 200 -9.96 2.18 38.99
N ASN A 201 -9.95 1.28 39.98
CA ASN A 201 -9.96 -0.17 39.74
C ASN A 201 -11.09 -0.56 38.77
N GLY A 202 -10.79 -1.43 37.80
CA GLY A 202 -11.70 -1.82 36.73
C GLY A 202 -11.89 -0.78 35.63
N GLY A 203 -11.24 0.39 35.72
CA GLY A 203 -11.25 1.41 34.68
C GLY A 203 -10.42 1.02 33.46
N GLY A 204 -10.83 1.47 32.27
CA GLY A 204 -10.14 1.20 31.01
C GLY A 204 -11.10 0.84 29.88
N PHE A 205 -10.73 1.21 28.67
CA PHE A 205 -11.48 0.97 27.43
C PHE A 205 -10.86 -0.19 26.66
N LEU A 206 -11.72 -1.04 26.11
CA LEU A 206 -11.31 -2.16 25.28
C LEU A 206 -11.42 -1.79 23.81
N THR A 207 -10.52 -2.30 22.98
CA THR A 207 -10.57 -2.13 21.52
C THR A 207 -10.48 -3.48 20.82
N ALA A 208 -10.85 -3.52 19.55
CA ALA A 208 -10.65 -4.67 18.68
C ALA A 208 -9.50 -4.39 17.69
N LYS A 209 -8.84 -5.45 17.24
CA LYS A 209 -7.92 -5.38 16.09
C LYS A 209 -8.76 -5.18 14.83
N THR A 210 -8.53 -4.08 14.13
CA THR A 210 -9.27 -3.70 12.92
C THR A 210 -8.37 -3.41 11.71
N ARG A 211 -7.06 -3.26 11.93
CA ARG A 211 -6.05 -3.05 10.88
C ARG A 211 -4.96 -4.12 10.93
N LEU A 212 -4.07 -4.11 9.95
CA LEU A 212 -2.89 -4.97 9.93
C LEU A 212 -2.06 -4.80 11.21
N GLN A 213 -1.61 -5.92 11.78
CA GLN A 213 -0.55 -5.95 12.79
C GLN A 213 0.78 -6.15 12.08
N TYR A 214 1.86 -5.53 12.56
CA TYR A 214 3.23 -5.74 12.09
C TYR A 214 4.00 -6.44 13.20
N THR A 215 4.42 -7.67 12.93
CA THR A 215 4.96 -8.59 13.95
C THR A 215 5.90 -9.61 13.30
N VAL A 216 6.31 -10.61 14.06
CA VAL A 216 7.21 -11.69 13.64
C VAL A 216 6.42 -12.92 13.16
N PRO A 217 7.02 -13.80 12.33
CA PRO A 217 6.39 -15.05 11.88
C PRO A 217 5.83 -15.91 13.01
N GLU A 218 6.52 -15.96 14.15
CA GLU A 218 6.12 -16.80 15.28
C GLU A 218 4.76 -16.39 15.88
N ASP A 219 4.38 -15.11 15.78
CA ASP A 219 3.06 -14.64 16.23
C ASP A 219 1.93 -15.18 15.31
N ALA A 220 2.23 -15.54 14.07
CA ALA A 220 1.30 -16.25 13.18
C ALA A 220 1.46 -17.78 13.26
N GLY A 221 2.22 -18.30 14.22
CA GLY A 221 2.46 -19.74 14.36
C GLY A 221 3.39 -20.31 13.29
N ILE A 222 4.31 -19.50 12.74
CA ILE A 222 5.26 -19.91 11.71
C ILE A 222 6.68 -19.68 12.22
N LYS A 223 7.54 -20.69 12.16
CA LYS A 223 8.96 -20.50 12.48
C LYS A 223 9.64 -19.60 11.43
N THR A 224 10.36 -18.56 11.85
CA THR A 224 11.06 -17.62 10.95
C THR A 224 11.95 -18.34 9.92
N ASP A 225 12.69 -19.37 10.34
CA ASP A 225 13.57 -20.15 9.46
C ASP A 225 12.83 -20.79 8.27
N ASN A 226 11.53 -21.09 8.42
CA ASN A 226 10.74 -21.69 7.35
C ASN A 226 10.50 -20.72 6.18
N LEU A 227 10.62 -19.41 6.40
CA LEU A 227 10.50 -18.38 5.36
C LEU A 227 11.85 -18.03 4.70
N SER A 228 12.96 -18.61 5.15
CA SER A 228 14.31 -18.32 4.62
C SER A 228 14.48 -18.69 3.13
N GLU A 229 13.63 -19.58 2.61
CA GLU A 229 13.64 -19.95 1.19
C GLU A 229 13.26 -18.76 0.29
N ILE A 230 12.43 -17.83 0.79
CA ILE A 230 12.10 -16.58 0.09
C ILE A 230 13.39 -15.78 -0.18
N ASP A 231 14.27 -15.67 0.82
CA ASP A 231 15.54 -14.94 0.68
C ASP A 231 16.43 -15.57 -0.40
N LYS A 232 16.41 -16.91 -0.54
CA LYS A 232 17.20 -17.61 -1.57
C LYS A 232 16.65 -17.38 -2.97
N ILE A 233 15.33 -17.51 -3.14
CA ILE A 233 14.68 -17.33 -4.44
C ILE A 233 14.79 -15.87 -4.90
N ALA A 234 14.68 -14.89 -3.99
CA ALA A 234 14.89 -13.48 -4.32
C ALA A 234 16.34 -13.20 -4.78
N LYS A 235 17.33 -13.77 -4.09
CA LYS A 235 18.75 -13.68 -4.49
C LYS A 235 19.02 -14.37 -5.83
N GLU A 236 18.38 -15.50 -6.10
CA GLU A 236 18.43 -16.18 -7.39
C GLU A 236 17.88 -15.29 -8.50
N ALA A 237 16.73 -14.63 -8.27
CA ALA A 237 16.15 -13.71 -9.24
C ALA A 237 17.11 -12.58 -9.62
N ILE A 238 17.80 -11.99 -8.63
CA ILE A 238 18.75 -10.90 -8.86
C ILE A 238 20.02 -11.40 -9.56
N SER A 239 20.65 -12.45 -9.03
CA SER A 239 21.89 -13.02 -9.60
C SER A 239 21.71 -13.58 -11.01
N SER A 240 20.50 -14.07 -11.34
CA SER A 240 20.14 -14.51 -12.70
C SER A 240 19.78 -13.37 -13.64
N GLN A 241 19.77 -12.11 -13.15
CA GLN A 241 19.28 -10.94 -13.87
C GLN A 241 17.83 -11.11 -14.36
N ALA A 242 16.99 -11.72 -13.52
CA ALA A 242 15.54 -11.76 -13.74
C ALA A 242 14.87 -10.45 -13.31
N THR A 243 15.45 -9.74 -12.35
CA THR A 243 15.08 -8.37 -11.94
C THR A 243 16.28 -7.71 -11.23
N PRO A 244 16.46 -6.38 -11.30
CA PRO A 244 17.51 -5.69 -10.53
C PRO A 244 17.28 -5.75 -9.01
N GLY A 245 16.02 -5.62 -8.62
CA GLY A 245 15.57 -5.67 -7.24
C GLY A 245 14.11 -6.11 -7.12
N CYS A 246 13.68 -6.36 -5.90
CA CYS A 246 12.30 -6.67 -5.57
C CYS A 246 11.96 -6.42 -4.10
N VAL A 247 10.67 -6.22 -3.81
CA VAL A 247 10.10 -6.22 -2.46
C VAL A 247 9.10 -7.37 -2.34
N VAL A 248 9.24 -8.17 -1.28
CA VAL A 248 8.33 -9.28 -0.96
C VAL A 248 7.65 -9.03 0.36
N MET A 249 6.33 -9.12 0.41
CA MET A 249 5.53 -8.99 1.63
C MET A 249 4.54 -10.16 1.79
N VAL A 250 4.45 -10.68 3.01
CA VAL A 250 3.58 -11.79 3.40
C VAL A 250 2.75 -11.38 4.59
N ILE A 251 1.44 -11.54 4.46
CA ILE A 251 0.45 -11.27 5.49
C ILE A 251 -0.30 -12.55 5.79
N LYS A 252 -0.32 -12.97 7.06
CA LYS A 252 -1.04 -14.15 7.54
C LYS A 252 -1.99 -13.73 8.66
N ASP A 253 -3.29 -13.98 8.50
CA ASP A 253 -4.35 -13.67 9.48
C ASP A 253 -4.31 -12.20 9.96
N GLY A 254 -4.12 -11.28 9.01
CA GLY A 254 -3.99 -9.85 9.30
C GLY A 254 -2.71 -9.46 10.03
N LYS A 255 -1.67 -10.31 10.00
CA LYS A 255 -0.33 -10.06 10.55
C LYS A 255 0.68 -9.99 9.42
N VAL A 256 1.34 -8.85 9.25
CA VAL A 256 2.51 -8.71 8.38
C VAL A 256 3.68 -9.42 9.07
N ILE A 257 4.03 -10.59 8.57
CA ILE A 257 5.07 -11.47 9.15
C ILE A 257 6.38 -11.45 8.36
N PHE A 258 6.33 -10.94 7.13
CA PHE A 258 7.49 -10.79 6.28
C PHE A 258 7.30 -9.57 5.40
N ASN A 259 8.31 -8.72 5.31
CA ASN A 259 8.38 -7.65 4.34
C ASN A 259 9.85 -7.26 4.20
N LYS A 260 10.44 -7.53 3.05
CA LYS A 260 11.86 -7.31 2.80
C LYS A 260 12.07 -6.80 1.38
N ALA A 261 13.08 -5.94 1.24
CA ALA A 261 13.58 -5.47 -0.04
C ALA A 261 14.91 -6.14 -0.36
N TYR A 262 15.16 -6.39 -1.64
CA TYR A 262 16.36 -7.06 -2.15
C TYR A 262 16.86 -6.33 -3.39
N GLY A 263 18.18 -6.29 -3.56
CA GLY A 263 18.80 -5.74 -4.76
C GLY A 263 18.73 -4.22 -4.78
N TYR A 264 18.63 -3.68 -5.99
CA TYR A 264 18.78 -2.26 -6.28
C TYR A 264 17.78 -1.84 -7.36
N HIS A 265 17.57 -0.53 -7.49
CA HIS A 265 16.70 0.04 -8.52
C HIS A 265 17.17 -0.35 -9.93
N THR A 266 18.47 -0.49 -10.13
CA THR A 266 19.10 -0.85 -11.40
C THR A 266 20.29 -1.80 -11.18
N TYR A 267 20.82 -2.40 -12.25
CA TYR A 267 21.95 -3.33 -12.14
C TYR A 267 23.30 -2.65 -11.87
N GLU A 268 23.37 -1.32 -11.98
CA GLU A 268 24.52 -0.50 -11.60
C GLU A 268 24.69 -0.41 -10.08
N ASN A 269 23.68 -0.83 -9.31
CA ASN A 269 23.71 -0.92 -7.85
C ASN A 269 23.94 0.41 -7.12
N GLU A 270 23.38 1.51 -7.65
CA GLU A 270 23.53 2.85 -7.06
C GLU A 270 22.54 3.11 -5.92
N ILE A 271 21.28 2.75 -6.11
CA ILE A 271 20.19 2.97 -5.13
C ILE A 271 19.65 1.61 -4.69
N PRO A 272 19.87 1.18 -3.43
CA PRO A 272 19.30 -0.05 -2.90
C PRO A 272 17.77 0.01 -2.88
N ASP A 273 17.12 -1.11 -3.19
CA ASP A 273 15.67 -1.22 -3.00
C ASP A 273 15.31 -1.09 -1.51
N ARG A 274 14.20 -0.41 -1.25
CA ARG A 274 13.64 -0.18 0.08
C ARG A 274 12.20 -0.66 0.11
N ILE A 275 11.73 -1.14 1.26
CA ILE A 275 10.33 -1.53 1.48
C ILE A 275 9.33 -0.37 1.25
N THR A 276 9.82 0.86 1.19
CA THR A 276 9.07 2.10 0.95
C THR A 276 9.13 2.59 -0.50
N ASP A 277 9.81 1.87 -1.38
CA ASP A 277 9.85 2.21 -2.80
C ASP A 277 8.48 1.99 -3.46
N ILE A 278 8.26 2.74 -4.53
CA ILE A 278 6.96 2.92 -5.17
C ILE A 278 7.08 2.36 -6.58
N PHE A 279 6.51 1.18 -6.80
CA PHE A 279 6.65 0.45 -8.07
C PHE A 279 5.49 0.75 -9.00
N ASP A 280 5.75 0.80 -10.31
CA ASP A 280 4.70 0.66 -11.33
C ASP A 280 4.09 -0.75 -11.19
N VAL A 281 2.84 -0.83 -10.72
CA VAL A 281 2.19 -2.13 -10.49
C VAL A 281 1.54 -2.71 -11.76
N ALA A 282 1.65 -2.01 -12.89
CA ALA A 282 1.17 -2.42 -14.20
C ALA A 282 -0.29 -2.93 -14.13
N SER A 283 -0.55 -4.14 -14.64
CA SER A 283 -1.89 -4.73 -14.71
C SER A 283 -2.56 -5.02 -13.36
N MET A 284 -1.85 -4.94 -12.22
CA MET A 284 -2.53 -4.92 -10.92
C MET A 284 -3.47 -3.72 -10.79
N THR A 285 -3.29 -2.65 -11.59
CA THR A 285 -4.22 -1.51 -11.70
C THR A 285 -5.66 -1.96 -11.98
N LYS A 286 -5.86 -2.98 -12.81
CA LYS A 286 -7.20 -3.52 -13.14
C LYS A 286 -7.98 -3.89 -11.89
N ILE A 287 -7.33 -4.61 -10.99
CA ILE A 287 -7.96 -5.11 -9.77
C ILE A 287 -7.86 -4.13 -8.61
N SER A 288 -6.82 -3.31 -8.55
CA SER A 288 -6.62 -2.35 -7.46
C SER A 288 -7.36 -1.01 -7.65
N ALA A 289 -7.77 -0.67 -8.88
CA ALA A 289 -8.49 0.56 -9.18
C ALA A 289 -9.86 0.27 -9.81
N THR A 290 -9.91 -0.15 -11.07
CA THR A 290 -11.18 -0.27 -11.82
C THR A 290 -12.14 -1.28 -11.21
N THR A 291 -11.63 -2.45 -10.76
CA THR A 291 -12.47 -3.47 -10.13
C THR A 291 -12.99 -3.01 -8.77
N MET A 292 -12.17 -2.28 -7.97
CA MET A 292 -12.60 -1.72 -6.68
C MET A 292 -13.75 -0.73 -6.85
N GLU A 293 -13.61 0.23 -7.78
CA GLU A 293 -14.69 1.17 -8.11
C GLU A 293 -15.93 0.45 -8.64
N THR A 294 -15.75 -0.56 -9.49
CA THR A 294 -16.87 -1.37 -10.02
C THR A 294 -17.63 -2.08 -8.90
N MET A 295 -16.95 -2.68 -7.93
CA MET A 295 -17.56 -3.34 -6.78
C MET A 295 -18.36 -2.35 -5.92
N GLN A 296 -17.83 -1.16 -5.67
CA GLN A 296 -18.54 -0.13 -4.91
C GLN A 296 -19.78 0.39 -5.66
N LEU A 297 -19.69 0.59 -6.98
CA LEU A 297 -20.82 0.99 -7.80
C LEU A 297 -21.90 -0.09 -7.91
N TYR A 298 -21.50 -1.36 -7.92
CA TYR A 298 -22.40 -2.50 -7.85
C TYR A 298 -23.16 -2.52 -6.52
N ASP A 299 -22.46 -2.34 -5.39
CA ASP A 299 -23.08 -2.27 -4.06
C ASP A 299 -24.10 -1.14 -3.91
N GLN A 300 -23.84 -0.02 -4.58
CA GLN A 300 -24.71 1.16 -4.65
C GLN A 300 -25.89 0.98 -5.62
N GLY A 301 -25.97 -0.13 -6.36
CA GLY A 301 -26.99 -0.36 -7.38
C GLY A 301 -26.87 0.56 -8.61
N LYS A 302 -25.73 1.25 -8.78
CA LYS A 302 -25.49 2.17 -9.91
C LYS A 302 -24.93 1.48 -11.15
N LEU A 303 -24.34 0.29 -10.96
CA LEU A 303 -23.78 -0.53 -12.02
C LEU A 303 -24.35 -1.95 -11.91
N ALA A 304 -24.80 -2.50 -13.04
CA ALA A 304 -25.30 -3.86 -13.14
C ALA A 304 -24.43 -4.67 -14.08
N LEU A 305 -24.03 -5.87 -13.66
CA LEU A 305 -23.08 -6.73 -14.37
C LEU A 305 -23.57 -7.13 -15.77
N ASP A 306 -24.88 -7.31 -15.93
CA ASP A 306 -25.49 -7.78 -17.18
C ASP A 306 -26.02 -6.62 -18.05
N SER A 307 -25.80 -5.36 -17.63
CA SER A 307 -26.04 -4.20 -18.48
C SER A 307 -24.96 -4.04 -19.55
N THR A 308 -25.36 -3.48 -20.69
CA THR A 308 -24.48 -3.33 -21.85
C THR A 308 -23.66 -2.05 -21.76
N THR A 309 -22.54 -1.99 -22.48
CA THR A 309 -21.75 -0.76 -22.65
C THR A 309 -22.60 0.42 -23.13
N SER A 310 -23.59 0.18 -24.00
CA SER A 310 -24.50 1.20 -24.55
C SER A 310 -25.49 1.78 -23.54
N THR A 311 -25.73 1.09 -22.42
CA THR A 311 -26.48 1.60 -21.26
C THR A 311 -25.76 2.81 -20.67
N TYR A 312 -24.45 2.69 -20.46
CA TYR A 312 -23.64 3.71 -19.79
C TYR A 312 -23.02 4.71 -20.75
N LEU A 313 -22.57 4.25 -21.92
CA LEU A 313 -21.79 5.06 -22.86
C LEU A 313 -22.62 5.41 -24.09
N ALA A 314 -23.00 6.68 -24.21
CA ALA A 314 -23.80 7.16 -25.34
C ALA A 314 -23.12 6.91 -26.70
N LEU A 315 -21.79 7.11 -26.78
CA LEU A 315 -21.02 6.89 -28.01
C LEU A 315 -20.90 5.39 -28.38
N ALA A 316 -21.05 4.47 -27.42
CA ALA A 316 -21.05 3.04 -27.70
C ALA A 316 -22.30 2.58 -28.45
N ARG A 317 -23.43 3.30 -28.38
CA ARG A 317 -24.71 2.89 -29.00
C ARG A 317 -24.63 2.62 -30.50
N LYS A 318 -23.69 3.28 -31.20
CA LYS A 318 -23.48 3.16 -32.65
C LYS A 318 -22.21 2.40 -33.02
N SER A 319 -21.55 1.75 -32.06
CA SER A 319 -20.25 1.11 -32.28
C SER A 319 -20.31 -0.41 -32.16
N ASN A 320 -19.18 -1.07 -32.40
CA ASN A 320 -19.04 -2.54 -32.36
C ASN A 320 -19.23 -3.10 -30.94
N ILE A 321 -18.97 -2.29 -29.92
CA ILE A 321 -19.00 -2.73 -28.52
C ILE A 321 -20.39 -2.64 -27.87
N LYS A 322 -21.40 -2.09 -28.56
CA LYS A 322 -22.70 -1.67 -28.00
C LYS A 322 -23.45 -2.71 -27.17
N THR A 323 -23.26 -4.01 -27.46
CA THR A 323 -23.98 -5.12 -26.80
C THR A 323 -23.12 -5.90 -25.81
N LEU A 324 -21.84 -5.52 -25.65
CA LEU A 324 -20.96 -6.15 -24.68
C LEU A 324 -21.44 -5.80 -23.27
N THR A 325 -21.47 -6.76 -22.37
CA THR A 325 -21.88 -6.53 -20.97
C THR A 325 -20.70 -6.21 -20.09
N VAL A 326 -20.97 -5.56 -18.94
CA VAL A 326 -19.95 -5.31 -17.91
C VAL A 326 -19.29 -6.62 -17.46
N ARG A 327 -20.06 -7.69 -17.27
CA ARG A 327 -19.58 -9.03 -16.94
C ARG A 327 -18.57 -9.55 -17.96
N GLU A 328 -18.91 -9.47 -19.25
CA GLU A 328 -18.02 -9.93 -20.33
C GLU A 328 -16.70 -9.15 -20.36
N LEU A 329 -16.71 -7.86 -20.04
CA LEU A 329 -15.50 -7.04 -19.94
C LEU A 329 -14.62 -7.49 -18.77
N LEU A 330 -15.19 -7.66 -17.58
CA LEU A 330 -14.49 -8.05 -16.36
C LEU A 330 -13.92 -9.48 -16.41
N GLU A 331 -14.56 -10.38 -17.16
CA GLU A 331 -14.13 -11.76 -17.37
C GLU A 331 -13.13 -11.91 -18.53
N HIS A 332 -12.84 -10.84 -19.27
CA HIS A 332 -12.06 -10.89 -20.52
C HIS A 332 -12.66 -11.84 -21.57
N GLN A 333 -14.00 -11.80 -21.71
CA GLN A 333 -14.79 -12.64 -22.60
C GLN A 333 -15.61 -11.85 -23.63
N ALA A 334 -15.43 -10.54 -23.66
CA ALA A 334 -16.09 -9.66 -24.61
C ALA A 334 -15.69 -9.90 -26.08
N GLY A 335 -14.69 -10.74 -26.35
CA GLY A 335 -14.20 -11.02 -27.71
C GLY A 335 -13.37 -9.90 -28.32
N LEU A 336 -12.97 -8.92 -27.51
CA LEU A 336 -12.12 -7.80 -27.91
C LEU A 336 -10.69 -8.27 -28.17
N ILE A 337 -9.98 -7.51 -28.99
CA ILE A 337 -8.53 -7.67 -29.17
C ILE A 337 -7.78 -7.35 -27.87
N PRO A 338 -6.54 -7.86 -27.69
CA PRO A 338 -5.76 -7.59 -26.49
C PRO A 338 -5.56 -6.10 -26.23
N ASP A 339 -5.15 -5.34 -27.25
CA ASP A 339 -4.93 -3.90 -27.16
C ASP A 339 -5.13 -3.22 -28.53
N ILE A 340 -5.29 -1.89 -28.53
CA ILE A 340 -5.28 -1.05 -29.73
C ILE A 340 -3.84 -0.79 -30.22
N GLN A 341 -3.69 -0.23 -31.42
CA GLN A 341 -2.36 0.27 -31.85
C GLN A 341 -2.00 1.54 -31.07
N THR A 342 -0.77 1.60 -30.55
CA THR A 342 -0.26 2.70 -29.73
C THR A 342 0.69 3.60 -30.54
N PHE A 343 1.99 3.62 -30.21
CA PHE A 343 2.99 4.51 -30.82
C PHE A 343 3.13 4.34 -32.33
N GLY A 344 2.82 3.16 -32.88
CA GLY A 344 2.80 2.92 -34.33
C GLY A 344 1.77 3.77 -35.10
N LYS A 345 0.79 4.39 -34.42
CA LYS A 345 -0.22 5.27 -35.03
C LYS A 345 0.09 6.75 -34.84
N ILE A 346 1.08 7.09 -34.01
CA ILE A 346 1.46 8.48 -33.72
C ILE A 346 2.18 9.08 -34.92
N LYS A 347 1.72 10.25 -35.36
CA LYS A 347 2.37 11.03 -36.41
C LYS A 347 3.36 12.03 -35.80
N PRO A 348 4.36 12.51 -36.55
CA PRO A 348 5.24 13.59 -36.08
C PRO A 348 4.50 14.86 -35.62
N THR A 349 3.30 15.11 -36.14
CA THR A 349 2.45 16.25 -35.75
C THR A 349 1.62 16.01 -34.48
N ASP A 350 1.61 14.78 -33.97
CA ASP A 350 0.81 14.41 -32.80
C ASP A 350 1.57 14.60 -31.49
N TYR A 351 2.88 14.86 -31.50
CA TYR A 351 3.66 15.08 -30.29
C TYR A 351 4.61 16.27 -30.40
N SER A 352 5.05 16.74 -29.23
CA SER A 352 6.00 17.82 -29.02
C SER A 352 6.98 17.43 -27.91
N VAL A 353 8.20 17.96 -27.96
CA VAL A 353 9.16 17.83 -26.85
C VAL A 353 8.81 18.75 -25.68
N ASP A 354 8.06 19.81 -25.93
CA ASP A 354 7.63 20.79 -24.93
C ASP A 354 6.12 20.76 -24.70
N SER A 355 5.74 21.03 -23.45
CA SER A 355 4.35 21.21 -23.06
C SER A 355 3.78 22.52 -23.61
N SER A 356 2.53 22.49 -24.06
CA SER A 356 1.77 23.69 -24.42
C SER A 356 0.27 23.43 -24.37
N ALA A 357 -0.56 24.47 -24.56
CA ALA A 357 -2.00 24.29 -24.71
C ALA A 357 -2.40 23.36 -25.87
N ASN A 358 -1.53 23.20 -26.89
CA ASN A 358 -1.75 22.27 -27.98
C ASN A 358 -1.19 20.86 -27.70
N PHE A 359 -0.29 20.71 -26.72
CA PHE A 359 0.32 19.45 -26.32
C PHE A 359 0.30 19.30 -24.78
N PRO A 360 -0.89 19.13 -24.17
CA PRO A 360 -1.03 19.14 -22.71
C PRO A 360 -0.72 17.80 -22.04
N THR A 361 -0.78 16.69 -22.78
CA THR A 361 -0.73 15.34 -22.20
C THR A 361 0.71 14.85 -22.12
N LYS A 362 1.28 14.80 -20.90
CA LYS A 362 2.64 14.30 -20.68
C LYS A 362 2.66 12.77 -20.74
N VAL A 363 3.34 12.23 -21.76
CA VAL A 363 3.53 10.78 -21.97
C VAL A 363 4.83 10.31 -21.30
N ASN A 364 5.87 11.14 -21.37
CA ASN A 364 7.15 10.97 -20.70
C ASN A 364 7.85 12.34 -20.54
N GLU A 365 9.03 12.36 -19.93
CA GLU A 365 9.91 13.53 -20.01
C GLU A 365 10.21 13.86 -21.47
N ASN A 366 10.05 15.12 -21.85
CA ASN A 366 10.20 15.61 -23.23
C ASN A 366 9.33 14.89 -24.28
N TYR A 367 8.17 14.36 -23.88
CA TYR A 367 7.21 13.75 -24.80
C TYR A 367 5.77 14.14 -24.40
N TYR A 368 5.20 15.08 -25.14
CA TYR A 368 3.85 15.62 -24.90
C TYR A 368 2.96 15.38 -26.10
N LEU A 369 1.82 14.73 -25.87
CA LEU A 369 0.85 14.37 -26.91
C LEU A 369 -0.14 15.53 -27.13
N ARG A 370 -0.55 15.69 -28.38
CA ARG A 370 -1.47 16.76 -28.78
C ARG A 370 -2.79 16.69 -28.03
N LYS A 371 -3.43 17.84 -27.84
CA LYS A 371 -4.76 17.93 -27.24
C LYS A 371 -5.76 17.06 -28.00
N ASN A 372 -6.70 16.49 -27.26
CA ASN A 372 -7.79 15.65 -27.74
C ASN A 372 -7.36 14.36 -28.48
N TYR A 373 -6.13 13.89 -28.30
CA TYR A 373 -5.67 12.66 -28.98
C TYR A 373 -6.49 11.43 -28.54
N PHE A 374 -6.85 11.35 -27.25
CA PHE A 374 -7.70 10.28 -26.74
C PHE A 374 -9.07 10.29 -27.45
N GLU A 375 -9.76 11.42 -27.43
CA GLU A 375 -11.12 11.57 -27.96
C GLU A 375 -11.18 11.42 -29.48
N GLN A 376 -10.13 11.83 -30.19
CA GLN A 376 -10.11 11.84 -31.66
C GLN A 376 -9.49 10.58 -32.27
N ILE A 377 -8.65 9.85 -31.54
CA ILE A 377 -7.90 8.70 -32.08
C ILE A 377 -8.15 7.45 -31.25
N MET A 378 -7.76 7.46 -29.97
CA MET A 378 -7.76 6.24 -29.14
C MET A 378 -9.19 5.75 -28.87
N TRP A 379 -10.08 6.64 -28.45
CA TRP A 379 -11.44 6.28 -28.09
C TRP A 379 -12.26 5.78 -29.30
N PRO A 380 -12.20 6.41 -30.48
CA PRO A 380 -12.78 5.83 -31.69
C PRO A 380 -12.24 4.43 -32.04
N ASP A 381 -10.95 4.16 -31.84
CA ASP A 381 -10.38 2.82 -32.06
C ASP A 381 -10.92 1.80 -31.07
N MET A 382 -11.05 2.18 -29.79
CA MET A 382 -11.64 1.32 -28.74
C MET A 382 -13.13 1.05 -29.02
N LEU A 383 -13.91 2.08 -29.35
CA LEU A 383 -15.34 1.96 -29.68
C LEU A 383 -15.58 1.02 -30.87
N ASN A 384 -14.72 1.09 -31.88
CA ASN A 384 -14.83 0.30 -33.11
C ASN A 384 -13.95 -0.95 -33.09
N SER A 385 -13.39 -1.31 -31.93
CA SER A 385 -12.55 -2.50 -31.80
C SER A 385 -13.28 -3.75 -32.28
N PRO A 386 -12.61 -4.63 -33.05
CA PRO A 386 -13.26 -5.81 -33.59
C PRO A 386 -13.58 -6.80 -32.47
N VAL A 387 -14.81 -7.30 -32.47
CA VAL A 387 -15.29 -8.36 -31.57
C VAL A 387 -15.17 -9.69 -32.31
N LYS A 388 -14.04 -10.38 -32.13
CA LYS A 388 -13.68 -11.57 -32.93
C LYS A 388 -14.07 -12.89 -32.27
N THR A 389 -13.96 -12.97 -30.95
CA THR A 389 -14.01 -14.24 -30.20
C THR A 389 -14.89 -14.12 -28.96
N ARG A 390 -16.06 -13.47 -29.10
CA ARG A 390 -16.98 -13.26 -27.96
C ARG A 390 -17.35 -14.60 -27.31
N GLY A 391 -17.33 -14.65 -25.99
CA GLY A 391 -17.53 -15.87 -25.20
C GLY A 391 -16.27 -16.72 -25.03
N GLN A 392 -15.15 -16.38 -25.66
CA GLN A 392 -13.83 -17.00 -25.41
C GLN A 392 -12.98 -16.08 -24.54
N TYR A 393 -12.07 -16.68 -23.76
CA TYR A 393 -11.12 -15.92 -22.96
C TYR A 393 -10.01 -15.30 -23.82
N VAL A 394 -9.97 -13.97 -23.85
CA VAL A 394 -8.89 -13.18 -24.46
C VAL A 394 -8.55 -12.04 -23.52
N TYR A 395 -7.38 -12.12 -22.88
CA TYR A 395 -6.88 -11.05 -22.02
C TYR A 395 -6.79 -9.74 -22.81
N SER A 396 -7.57 -8.74 -22.38
CA SER A 396 -7.81 -7.50 -23.14
C SER A 396 -7.77 -6.26 -22.24
N ASP A 397 -6.83 -5.38 -22.55
CA ASP A 397 -6.68 -4.06 -21.96
C ASP A 397 -7.76 -3.11 -22.47
N VAL A 398 -8.17 -3.23 -23.73
CA VAL A 398 -9.28 -2.46 -24.32
C VAL A 398 -10.54 -2.58 -23.47
N GLY A 399 -10.87 -3.79 -23.02
CA GLY A 399 -12.03 -4.01 -22.15
C GLY A 399 -11.96 -3.23 -20.84
N MET A 400 -10.76 -3.10 -20.27
CA MET A 400 -10.55 -2.38 -19.02
C MET A 400 -10.47 -0.86 -19.22
N CYS A 401 -10.00 -0.38 -20.37
CA CYS A 401 -10.16 1.03 -20.77
C CYS A 401 -11.64 1.40 -20.96
N ILE A 402 -12.45 0.51 -21.55
CA ILE A 402 -13.91 0.72 -21.65
C ILE A 402 -14.54 0.74 -20.26
N MET A 403 -14.13 -0.17 -19.36
CA MET A 403 -14.61 -0.16 -17.97
C MET A 403 -14.28 1.15 -17.26
N GLN A 404 -13.10 1.74 -17.47
CA GLN A 404 -12.78 3.08 -16.95
C GLN A 404 -13.80 4.11 -17.43
N GLN A 405 -14.11 4.16 -18.74
CA GLN A 405 -15.08 5.12 -19.27
C GLN A 405 -16.48 4.90 -18.67
N ILE A 406 -16.88 3.64 -18.42
CA ILE A 406 -18.16 3.33 -17.76
C ILE A 406 -18.17 3.89 -16.34
N VAL A 407 -17.17 3.58 -15.51
CA VAL A 407 -17.16 3.98 -14.11
C VAL A 407 -17.06 5.50 -13.95
N GLU A 408 -16.21 6.16 -14.75
CA GLU A 408 -16.10 7.63 -14.77
C GLU A 408 -17.40 8.32 -15.22
N THR A 409 -18.15 7.70 -16.15
CA THR A 409 -19.47 8.21 -16.55
C THR A 409 -20.48 8.12 -15.41
N ILE A 410 -20.45 7.05 -14.62
CA ILE A 410 -21.36 6.84 -13.49
C ILE A 410 -21.00 7.78 -12.32
N THR A 411 -19.72 7.95 -12.05
CA THR A 411 -19.23 8.73 -10.90
C THR A 411 -19.04 10.20 -11.20
N SER A 412 -19.03 10.60 -12.48
CA SER A 412 -18.63 11.94 -12.94
C SER A 412 -17.25 12.36 -12.41
N THR A 413 -16.40 11.38 -12.08
CA THR A 413 -15.11 11.60 -11.40
C THR A 413 -14.04 10.75 -12.10
N PRO A 414 -12.88 11.32 -12.46
CA PRO A 414 -11.79 10.53 -13.02
C PRO A 414 -11.33 9.41 -12.07
N ILE A 415 -11.01 8.24 -12.62
CA ILE A 415 -10.70 7.04 -11.83
C ILE A 415 -9.60 7.30 -10.79
N ASN A 416 -8.53 8.00 -11.15
CA ASN A 416 -7.41 8.33 -10.25
C ASN A 416 -7.84 9.16 -9.04
N THR A 417 -8.87 9.99 -9.19
CA THR A 417 -9.42 10.83 -8.12
C THR A 417 -10.39 10.02 -7.27
N TYR A 418 -11.27 9.25 -7.92
CA TYR A 418 -12.26 8.42 -7.24
C TYR A 418 -11.59 7.41 -6.31
N VAL A 419 -10.66 6.59 -6.81
CA VAL A 419 -10.02 5.55 -5.98
C VAL A 419 -9.14 6.14 -4.89
N GLN A 420 -8.54 7.32 -5.12
CA GLN A 420 -7.77 8.02 -4.09
C GLN A 420 -8.67 8.45 -2.93
N GLN A 421 -9.88 8.96 -3.21
CA GLN A 421 -10.82 9.46 -2.21
C GLN A 421 -11.62 8.35 -1.53
N GLN A 422 -12.09 7.35 -2.28
CA GLN A 422 -13.00 6.32 -1.76
C GLN A 422 -12.27 5.14 -1.11
N PHE A 423 -11.02 4.87 -1.53
CA PHE A 423 -10.25 3.73 -1.05
C PHE A 423 -8.91 4.16 -0.42
N TYR A 424 -8.00 4.74 -1.20
CA TYR A 424 -6.60 4.83 -0.77
C TYR A 424 -6.41 5.73 0.47
N ASN A 425 -6.90 6.97 0.42
CA ASN A 425 -6.80 7.89 1.56
C ASN A 425 -7.49 7.34 2.83
N PRO A 426 -8.77 6.95 2.80
CA PRO A 426 -9.45 6.48 4.02
C PRO A 426 -8.90 5.17 4.56
N LEU A 427 -8.33 4.30 3.72
CA LEU A 427 -7.63 3.09 4.15
C LEU A 427 -6.28 3.38 4.84
N GLY A 428 -5.73 4.59 4.68
CA GLY A 428 -4.41 4.97 5.17
C GLY A 428 -3.27 4.63 4.21
N MET A 429 -3.58 4.35 2.94
CA MET A 429 -2.58 4.11 1.89
C MET A 429 -1.92 5.43 1.48
N GLN A 430 -0.60 5.51 1.57
CA GLN A 430 0.13 6.78 1.44
C GLN A 430 0.79 7.00 0.08
N THR A 431 1.27 5.91 -0.51
CA THR A 431 2.02 5.87 -1.77
C THR A 431 1.16 5.56 -2.97
N ALA A 432 0.07 4.81 -2.78
CA ALA A 432 -0.80 4.37 -3.86
C ALA A 432 -1.40 5.57 -4.61
N GLY A 433 -1.35 5.49 -5.93
CA GLY A 433 -2.02 6.39 -6.85
C GLY A 433 -1.31 6.51 -8.19
N TYR A 434 -1.83 7.39 -9.03
CA TYR A 434 -1.30 7.63 -10.37
C TYR A 434 -0.33 8.81 -10.37
N LEU A 435 0.49 8.93 -11.42
CA LEU A 435 1.39 10.07 -11.65
C LEU A 435 2.34 10.33 -10.45
N PRO A 436 3.18 9.36 -10.07
CA PRO A 436 3.92 9.39 -8.81
C PRO A 436 4.91 10.57 -8.71
N LEU A 437 5.46 11.05 -9.83
CA LEU A 437 6.39 12.20 -9.85
C LEU A 437 5.75 13.53 -9.42
N ASN A 438 4.42 13.62 -9.44
CA ASN A 438 3.71 14.79 -8.89
C ASN A 438 3.66 14.77 -7.34
N ARG A 439 4.06 13.66 -6.72
CA ARG A 439 3.87 13.38 -5.29
C ARG A 439 5.15 12.98 -4.58
N PHE A 440 6.09 12.36 -5.29
CA PHE A 440 7.28 11.75 -4.71
C PHE A 440 8.52 12.06 -5.55
N PRO A 441 9.70 12.14 -4.91
CA PRO A 441 10.96 12.23 -5.62
C PRO A 441 11.23 10.94 -6.42
N SER A 442 11.92 11.07 -7.55
CA SER A 442 12.20 9.97 -8.48
C SER A 442 13.10 8.88 -7.87
N ASP A 443 13.94 9.22 -6.88
CA ASP A 443 14.79 8.27 -6.18
C ASP A 443 14.01 7.24 -5.34
N ARG A 444 12.69 7.41 -5.17
CA ARG A 444 11.77 6.45 -4.54
C ARG A 444 11.04 5.55 -5.53
N ILE A 445 11.28 5.73 -6.82
CA ILE A 445 10.53 5.06 -7.89
C ILE A 445 11.53 4.28 -8.75
N PRO A 446 11.61 2.97 -8.61
CA PRO A 446 12.48 2.15 -9.45
C PRO A 446 12.13 2.36 -10.93
N PRO A 447 13.12 2.66 -11.80
CA PRO A 447 12.86 2.84 -13.21
C PRO A 447 12.44 1.53 -13.85
N THR A 448 11.72 1.62 -14.96
CA THR A 448 11.29 0.44 -15.73
C THR A 448 12.21 0.24 -16.92
N GLU A 449 11.72 0.37 -18.15
CA GLU A 449 12.49 0.06 -19.35
C GLU A 449 13.28 1.27 -19.87
N ASN A 450 14.47 1.02 -20.41
CA ASN A 450 15.15 1.95 -21.30
C ASN A 450 14.54 1.78 -22.70
N ASP A 451 13.44 2.49 -22.94
CA ASP A 451 12.64 2.36 -24.14
C ASP A 451 13.37 2.99 -25.33
N LYS A 452 13.96 2.14 -26.17
CA LYS A 452 14.70 2.55 -27.36
C LYS A 452 13.82 2.68 -28.60
N LYS A 453 12.55 2.31 -28.53
CA LYS A 453 11.68 2.14 -29.70
C LYS A 453 10.69 3.28 -29.84
N ASP A 454 9.98 3.60 -28.76
CA ASP A 454 8.79 4.44 -28.82
C ASP A 454 9.05 5.80 -28.16
N ARG A 455 9.53 5.80 -26.90
CA ARG A 455 9.81 7.04 -26.14
C ARG A 455 11.27 7.49 -26.17
N HIS A 456 12.19 6.64 -26.63
CA HIS A 456 13.64 6.90 -26.74
C HIS A 456 14.29 7.43 -25.44
N THR A 457 13.87 6.91 -24.29
CA THR A 457 14.36 7.35 -22.97
C THR A 457 14.18 6.27 -21.91
N LEU A 458 14.90 6.42 -20.79
CA LEU A 458 14.65 5.63 -19.59
C LEU A 458 13.33 6.06 -18.95
N ILE A 459 12.42 5.11 -18.80
CA ILE A 459 11.13 5.35 -18.14
C ILE A 459 11.36 5.31 -16.63
N ASN A 460 11.37 6.48 -16.00
CA ASN A 460 11.47 6.64 -14.55
C ASN A 460 10.29 7.48 -14.04
N GLY A 461 9.41 6.88 -13.23
CA GLY A 461 8.24 7.57 -12.68
C GLY A 461 7.07 7.82 -13.64
N TYR A 462 7.16 7.30 -14.87
CA TYR A 462 6.07 7.25 -15.85
C TYR A 462 5.60 5.81 -16.02
N VAL A 463 4.33 5.62 -16.36
CA VAL A 463 3.76 4.29 -16.58
C VAL A 463 4.49 3.58 -17.72
N HIS A 464 4.83 2.31 -17.51
CA HIS A 464 5.51 1.46 -18.49
C HIS A 464 4.58 1.16 -19.68
N ASP A 465 3.31 0.86 -19.41
CA ASP A 465 2.31 0.50 -20.41
C ASP A 465 2.12 1.61 -21.48
N PRO A 466 2.25 1.29 -22.77
CA PRO A 466 2.20 2.29 -23.84
C PRO A 466 0.81 2.91 -24.00
N THR A 467 -0.28 2.13 -23.86
CA THR A 467 -1.65 2.63 -23.99
C THR A 467 -1.96 3.60 -22.85
N ALA A 468 -1.63 3.24 -21.61
CA ALA A 468 -1.79 4.12 -20.46
C ALA A 468 -0.91 5.38 -20.55
N ALA A 469 0.30 5.27 -21.09
CA ALA A 469 1.18 6.42 -21.31
C ALA A 469 0.54 7.44 -22.27
N LEU A 470 -0.07 6.97 -23.37
CA LEU A 470 -0.78 7.82 -24.33
C LEU A 470 -2.10 8.38 -23.78
N MET A 471 -2.69 7.74 -22.78
CA MET A 471 -3.80 8.27 -21.99
C MET A 471 -3.36 9.27 -20.91
N GLY A 472 -2.09 9.68 -20.88
CA GLY A 472 -1.55 10.63 -19.91
C GLY A 472 -1.23 10.02 -18.55
N GLY A 473 -1.03 8.69 -18.49
CA GLY A 473 -0.62 7.97 -17.29
C GLY A 473 -1.76 7.53 -16.37
N VAL A 474 -3.02 7.82 -16.71
CA VAL A 474 -4.21 7.43 -15.95
C VAL A 474 -5.11 6.54 -16.80
N ALA A 475 -5.03 5.23 -16.58
CA ALA A 475 -5.87 4.26 -17.27
C ALA A 475 -6.46 3.20 -16.33
N GLY A 476 -7.56 2.58 -16.74
CA GLY A 476 -8.20 1.51 -15.96
C GLY A 476 -7.42 0.21 -15.94
N HIS A 477 -6.53 0.00 -16.90
CA HIS A 477 -5.79 -1.26 -17.05
C HIS A 477 -4.35 -1.19 -16.51
N ALA A 478 -3.77 0.01 -16.41
CA ALA A 478 -2.40 0.29 -15.96
C ALA A 478 -2.22 1.74 -15.48
N GLY A 479 -1.08 2.07 -14.85
CA GLY A 479 -0.73 3.43 -14.41
C GLY A 479 -0.79 3.68 -12.90
N LEU A 480 -1.27 2.69 -12.12
CA LEU A 480 -1.17 2.75 -10.67
C LEU A 480 0.28 2.47 -10.23
N PHE A 481 0.75 3.27 -9.29
CA PHE A 481 2.00 3.08 -8.56
C PHE A 481 1.71 2.86 -7.09
N ALA A 482 2.43 1.94 -6.43
CA ALA A 482 2.24 1.67 -5.00
C ALA A 482 3.46 0.99 -4.36
N SER A 483 3.61 1.15 -3.04
CA SER A 483 4.48 0.32 -2.21
C SER A 483 3.80 -0.98 -1.80
N ALA A 484 4.60 -1.95 -1.33
CA ALA A 484 4.07 -3.24 -0.87
C ALA A 484 3.09 -3.09 0.31
N ASN A 485 3.32 -2.11 1.19
CA ASN A 485 2.47 -1.83 2.34
C ASN A 485 1.05 -1.44 1.91
N ASP A 486 0.92 -0.55 0.95
CA ASP A 486 -0.38 -0.07 0.49
C ASP A 486 -1.16 -1.15 -0.26
N ILE A 487 -0.48 -1.94 -1.10
CA ILE A 487 -1.09 -3.13 -1.71
C ILE A 487 -1.53 -4.10 -0.59
N GLY A 488 -0.67 -4.36 0.40
CA GLY A 488 -1.01 -5.18 1.56
C GLY A 488 -2.28 -4.73 2.29
N ILE A 489 -2.45 -3.42 2.51
CA ILE A 489 -3.64 -2.84 3.12
C ILE A 489 -4.90 -3.11 2.28
N LEU A 490 -4.86 -2.79 0.98
CA LEU A 490 -6.01 -2.95 0.09
C LEU A 490 -6.45 -4.43 0.01
N TYR A 491 -5.49 -5.35 -0.10
CA TYR A 491 -5.81 -6.77 -0.21
C TYR A 491 -6.09 -7.43 1.13
N GLN A 492 -5.68 -6.84 2.27
CA GLN A 492 -6.21 -7.23 3.57
C GLN A 492 -7.68 -6.81 3.71
N MET A 493 -8.09 -5.64 3.21
CA MET A 493 -9.50 -5.24 3.17
C MET A 493 -10.33 -6.26 2.36
N MET A 494 -9.80 -6.71 1.22
CA MET A 494 -10.42 -7.76 0.42
C MET A 494 -10.48 -9.12 1.14
N LEU A 495 -9.39 -9.54 1.78
CA LEU A 495 -9.37 -10.78 2.57
C LEU A 495 -10.36 -10.73 3.76
N ASN A 496 -10.54 -9.55 4.34
CA ASN A 496 -11.55 -9.26 5.37
C ASN A 496 -12.97 -9.08 4.81
N ARG A 497 -13.21 -9.51 3.56
CA ARG A 497 -14.51 -9.44 2.89
C ARG A 497 -15.10 -8.03 2.88
N GLY A 498 -14.27 -7.03 2.58
CA GLY A 498 -14.70 -5.66 2.34
C GLY A 498 -14.52 -4.71 3.53
N THR A 499 -13.94 -5.17 4.64
CA THR A 499 -13.81 -4.39 5.88
C THR A 499 -12.35 -4.11 6.27
N TYR A 500 -12.04 -2.89 6.68
CA TYR A 500 -10.73 -2.53 7.21
C TYR A 500 -10.81 -1.30 8.10
N GLY A 501 -10.06 -1.26 9.19
CA GLY A 501 -10.13 -0.17 10.17
C GLY A 501 -11.47 -0.05 10.89
N GLY A 502 -12.34 -1.06 10.82
CA GLY A 502 -13.71 -1.00 11.36
C GLY A 502 -14.72 -0.33 10.41
N ILE A 503 -14.30 -0.02 9.17
CA ILE A 503 -15.14 0.54 8.12
C ILE A 503 -15.40 -0.55 7.06
N GLN A 504 -16.62 -0.60 6.54
CA GLN A 504 -17.00 -1.44 5.41
C GLN A 504 -16.95 -0.62 4.12
N TYR A 505 -16.02 -0.97 3.23
CA TYR A 505 -15.82 -0.32 1.93
C TYR A 505 -16.62 -0.99 0.81
N VAL A 506 -16.75 -2.31 0.90
CA VAL A 506 -17.52 -3.16 -0.01
C VAL A 506 -18.27 -4.19 0.82
N LYS A 507 -19.46 -4.61 0.39
CA LYS A 507 -20.24 -5.65 1.06
C LYS A 507 -19.56 -7.03 0.94
N PRO A 508 -19.60 -7.87 2.00
CA PRO A 508 -19.03 -9.20 1.96
C PRO A 508 -19.51 -10.05 0.78
N GLU A 509 -20.80 -10.02 0.47
CA GLU A 509 -21.40 -10.74 -0.65
C GLU A 509 -20.87 -10.27 -2.02
N THR A 510 -20.53 -9.01 -2.16
CA THR A 510 -19.94 -8.46 -3.40
C THR A 510 -18.48 -8.87 -3.53
N VAL A 511 -17.73 -8.90 -2.43
CA VAL A 511 -16.37 -9.46 -2.44
C VAL A 511 -16.39 -10.93 -2.86
N ASP A 512 -17.28 -11.73 -2.28
CA ASP A 512 -17.40 -13.16 -2.61
C ASP A 512 -17.81 -13.35 -4.09
N LEU A 513 -18.78 -12.54 -4.57
CA LEU A 513 -19.22 -12.58 -5.96
C LEU A 513 -18.06 -12.29 -6.92
N PHE A 514 -17.32 -11.21 -6.72
CA PHE A 514 -16.27 -10.78 -7.65
C PHE A 514 -15.03 -11.68 -7.59
N SER A 515 -14.69 -12.22 -6.41
CA SER A 515 -13.51 -13.06 -6.20
C SER A 515 -13.72 -14.55 -6.48
N SER A 516 -14.97 -15.01 -6.64
CA SER A 516 -15.31 -16.39 -7.00
C SER A 516 -15.13 -16.70 -8.49
N LYS A 517 -15.23 -17.98 -8.90
CA LYS A 517 -15.16 -18.37 -10.32
C LYS A 517 -16.46 -17.93 -10.99
N GLN A 518 -16.35 -17.13 -12.02
CA GLN A 518 -17.48 -16.54 -12.73
C GLN A 518 -17.58 -17.03 -14.17
N SER A 519 -16.44 -17.47 -14.73
CA SER A 519 -16.35 -17.97 -16.09
C SER A 519 -16.49 -19.49 -16.20
N ALA A 520 -17.19 -19.96 -17.24
CA ALA A 520 -17.20 -21.38 -17.65
C ALA A 520 -15.99 -21.77 -18.53
N VAL A 521 -15.37 -20.80 -19.21
CA VAL A 521 -14.30 -21.02 -20.21
C VAL A 521 -12.91 -20.62 -19.71
N SER A 522 -12.83 -20.04 -18.52
CA SER A 522 -11.58 -19.63 -17.88
C SER A 522 -11.70 -19.74 -16.36
N ARG A 523 -10.58 -19.48 -15.67
CA ARG A 523 -10.51 -19.44 -14.21
C ARG A 523 -11.00 -18.12 -13.59
N ARG A 524 -11.33 -17.11 -14.41
CA ARG A 524 -11.55 -15.73 -13.98
C ARG A 524 -12.70 -15.57 -12.98
N GLY A 525 -12.50 -14.64 -12.04
CA GLY A 525 -13.59 -13.93 -11.38
C GLY A 525 -13.94 -12.65 -12.14
N LEU A 526 -14.73 -11.78 -11.53
CA LEU A 526 -15.02 -10.46 -12.11
C LEU A 526 -13.84 -9.53 -11.83
N GLY A 527 -13.02 -9.27 -12.85
CA GLY A 527 -11.82 -8.44 -12.75
C GLY A 527 -10.60 -9.17 -12.19
N PHE A 528 -10.79 -10.19 -11.33
CA PHE A 528 -9.71 -10.97 -10.73
C PHE A 528 -9.29 -12.20 -11.56
N ASP A 529 -7.99 -12.48 -11.57
CA ASP A 529 -7.50 -13.80 -11.94
C ASP A 529 -7.62 -14.75 -10.74
N ARG A 530 -7.64 -16.06 -10.99
CA ARG A 530 -7.77 -17.07 -9.93
C ARG A 530 -6.85 -18.25 -10.15
N TRP A 531 -6.82 -19.14 -9.16
CA TRP A 531 -6.25 -20.47 -9.29
C TRP A 531 -6.77 -21.22 -10.51
N ASP A 532 -5.85 -21.84 -11.26
CA ASP A 532 -6.16 -22.60 -12.44
C ASP A 532 -6.45 -24.07 -12.08
N PRO A 533 -7.64 -24.61 -12.41
CA PRO A 533 -7.97 -25.99 -12.12
C PRO A 533 -7.22 -27.03 -12.96
N ILE A 534 -6.51 -26.61 -14.01
CA ILE A 534 -5.69 -27.49 -14.83
C ILE A 534 -4.35 -27.72 -14.11
N PRO A 535 -4.10 -28.92 -13.54
CA PRO A 535 -2.95 -29.16 -12.65
C PRO A 535 -1.59 -28.88 -13.31
N GLU A 536 -1.49 -29.10 -14.62
CA GLU A 536 -0.27 -28.89 -15.40
C GLU A 536 0.14 -27.41 -15.46
N HIS A 537 -0.81 -26.48 -15.31
CA HIS A 537 -0.53 -25.05 -15.34
C HIS A 537 0.11 -24.52 -14.05
N LYS A 538 -0.11 -25.18 -12.91
CA LYS A 538 0.46 -24.82 -11.59
C LYS A 538 0.34 -23.32 -11.27
N TYR A 539 -0.83 -22.74 -11.52
CA TYR A 539 -1.06 -21.30 -11.43
C TYR A 539 -2.08 -20.94 -10.34
N PRO A 540 -1.85 -19.91 -9.50
CA PRO A 540 -0.68 -19.02 -9.49
C PRO A 540 0.60 -19.62 -8.90
N SER A 541 0.46 -20.76 -8.22
CA SER A 541 1.55 -21.59 -7.71
C SER A 541 1.03 -23.02 -7.56
N GLU A 542 1.93 -23.97 -7.28
CA GLU A 542 1.56 -25.39 -7.16
C GLU A 542 0.69 -25.66 -5.92
N LEU A 543 0.90 -24.91 -4.83
CA LEU A 543 0.26 -25.11 -3.54
C LEU A 543 -0.91 -24.15 -3.26
N ALA A 544 -1.20 -23.23 -4.18
CA ALA A 544 -2.32 -22.32 -4.05
C ALA A 544 -3.66 -23.06 -3.96
N SER A 545 -4.56 -22.59 -3.11
CA SER A 545 -5.90 -23.16 -3.02
C SER A 545 -6.80 -22.73 -4.18
N ASN A 546 -7.87 -23.48 -4.42
CA ASN A 546 -8.92 -23.10 -5.37
C ASN A 546 -9.71 -21.82 -4.97
N GLN A 547 -9.45 -21.26 -3.78
CA GLN A 547 -9.98 -19.97 -3.34
C GLN A 547 -9.04 -18.82 -3.69
N ALA A 548 -7.80 -19.08 -4.13
CA ALA A 548 -6.84 -18.02 -4.43
C ALA A 548 -7.29 -17.14 -5.61
N TYR A 549 -7.20 -15.82 -5.41
CA TYR A 549 -7.51 -14.80 -6.41
C TYR A 549 -6.54 -13.63 -6.34
N GLY A 550 -6.35 -12.91 -7.44
CA GLY A 550 -5.33 -11.88 -7.53
C GLY A 550 -5.03 -11.44 -8.96
N HIS A 551 -3.82 -10.92 -9.19
CA HIS A 551 -3.35 -10.56 -10.51
C HIS A 551 -1.83 -10.37 -10.55
N THR A 552 -1.24 -10.58 -11.73
CA THR A 552 0.15 -10.22 -12.03
C THR A 552 0.26 -8.89 -12.79
N GLY A 553 1.35 -8.16 -12.62
CA GLY A 553 1.71 -7.00 -13.44
C GLY A 553 2.88 -7.30 -14.40
N PHE A 554 2.89 -6.63 -15.55
CA PHE A 554 3.89 -6.83 -16.60
C PHE A 554 5.31 -6.45 -16.16
N THR A 555 5.43 -5.45 -15.29
CA THR A 555 6.66 -4.99 -14.63
C THR A 555 7.24 -6.01 -13.64
N GLY A 556 6.58 -7.16 -13.46
CA GLY A 556 7.04 -8.26 -12.63
C GLY A 556 6.32 -8.37 -11.29
N THR A 557 5.34 -7.52 -11.05
CA THR A 557 4.61 -7.47 -9.79
C THR A 557 3.56 -8.59 -9.71
N CYS A 558 3.10 -8.94 -8.52
CA CYS A 558 1.86 -9.67 -8.31
C CYS A 558 1.29 -9.43 -6.91
N VAL A 559 -0.02 -9.65 -6.79
CA VAL A 559 -0.69 -9.83 -5.51
C VAL A 559 -1.61 -11.04 -5.60
N TRP A 560 -1.62 -11.86 -4.55
CA TRP A 560 -2.48 -13.02 -4.40
C TRP A 560 -3.08 -13.06 -3.00
N VAL A 561 -4.39 -13.25 -2.94
CA VAL A 561 -5.17 -13.46 -1.71
C VAL A 561 -5.66 -14.90 -1.71
N ASP A 562 -5.45 -15.62 -0.61
CA ASP A 562 -5.94 -16.98 -0.43
C ASP A 562 -6.72 -17.09 0.89
N PRO A 563 -8.06 -16.96 0.85
CA PRO A 563 -8.90 -16.98 2.04
C PRO A 563 -8.80 -18.28 2.83
N LYS A 564 -8.55 -19.42 2.17
CA LYS A 564 -8.36 -20.72 2.84
C LYS A 564 -7.23 -20.67 3.87
N TYR A 565 -6.18 -19.91 3.57
CA TYR A 565 -5.01 -19.79 4.44
C TYR A 565 -4.94 -18.45 5.18
N GLY A 566 -5.93 -17.55 5.03
CA GLY A 566 -5.85 -16.20 5.58
C GLY A 566 -4.61 -15.44 5.07
N LEU A 567 -4.24 -15.65 3.80
CA LEU A 567 -2.96 -15.21 3.24
C LEU A 567 -3.15 -14.06 2.25
N VAL A 568 -2.27 -13.04 2.34
CA VAL A 568 -1.98 -12.11 1.26
C VAL A 568 -0.48 -12.16 0.95
N TYR A 569 -0.15 -12.38 -0.32
CA TYR A 569 1.21 -12.38 -0.85
C TYR A 569 1.37 -11.24 -1.85
N VAL A 570 2.37 -10.38 -1.64
CA VAL A 570 2.75 -9.29 -2.54
C VAL A 570 4.20 -9.45 -2.96
N PHE A 571 4.45 -9.35 -4.26
CA PHE A 571 5.78 -9.29 -4.85
C PHE A 571 5.83 -8.09 -5.79
N LEU A 572 6.72 -7.13 -5.55
CA LEU A 572 6.93 -5.97 -6.41
C LEU A 572 8.35 -5.98 -6.96
N SER A 573 8.50 -5.65 -8.24
CA SER A 573 9.80 -5.58 -8.91
C SER A 573 9.70 -4.67 -10.11
N ASN A 574 10.85 -4.34 -10.70
CA ASN A 574 10.97 -3.65 -11.98
C ASN A 574 11.68 -4.53 -13.02
N ARG A 575 11.24 -5.78 -13.20
CA ARG A 575 11.89 -6.82 -14.04
C ARG A 575 12.06 -6.47 -15.52
N VAL A 576 11.40 -5.42 -15.98
CA VAL A 576 11.50 -4.88 -17.35
C VAL A 576 12.70 -3.94 -17.51
N HIS A 577 13.44 -3.67 -16.43
CA HIS A 577 14.66 -2.89 -16.45
C HIS A 577 15.90 -3.73 -16.76
N PRO A 578 16.83 -3.26 -17.61
CA PRO A 578 16.67 -2.12 -18.54
C PRO A 578 15.90 -2.50 -19.81
N ASN A 579 15.68 -3.80 -20.05
CA ASN A 579 14.90 -4.31 -21.18
C ASN A 579 13.96 -5.43 -20.70
N VAL A 580 12.86 -5.66 -21.41
CA VAL A 580 11.92 -6.73 -21.11
C VAL A 580 12.61 -8.11 -21.18
N SER A 581 12.58 -8.84 -20.07
CA SER A 581 13.15 -10.19 -19.93
C SER A 581 12.09 -11.20 -19.50
N SER A 582 12.10 -12.41 -20.09
CA SER A 582 11.20 -13.51 -19.70
C SER A 582 11.67 -14.27 -18.45
N LYS A 583 12.89 -14.00 -17.96
CA LYS A 583 13.56 -14.79 -16.91
C LYS A 583 12.76 -14.92 -15.62
N LEU A 584 12.10 -13.86 -15.16
CA LEU A 584 11.28 -13.91 -13.94
C LEU A 584 10.17 -14.98 -14.03
N GLY A 585 9.57 -15.12 -15.21
CA GLY A 585 8.57 -16.14 -15.51
C GLY A 585 9.19 -17.51 -15.72
N SER A 586 10.24 -17.63 -16.54
CA SER A 586 10.85 -18.94 -16.84
C SER A 586 11.49 -19.61 -15.62
N LEU A 587 11.98 -18.81 -14.66
CA LEU A 587 12.52 -19.31 -13.39
C LEU A 587 11.43 -19.55 -12.32
N ASN A 588 10.16 -19.27 -12.65
CA ASN A 588 9.02 -19.38 -11.75
C ASN A 588 9.24 -18.65 -10.40
N ILE A 589 9.88 -17.48 -10.41
CA ILE A 589 10.26 -16.78 -9.17
C ILE A 589 9.03 -16.49 -8.29
N ARG A 590 7.97 -15.91 -8.87
CA ARG A 590 6.76 -15.56 -8.10
C ARG A 590 6.02 -16.80 -7.58
N PRO A 591 5.73 -17.84 -8.40
CA PRO A 591 5.15 -19.09 -7.92
C PRO A 591 5.98 -19.78 -6.83
N ARG A 592 7.30 -19.88 -7.01
CA ARG A 592 8.19 -20.56 -6.04
C ARG A 592 8.23 -19.86 -4.69
N ILE A 593 8.23 -18.52 -4.67
CA ILE A 593 8.10 -17.75 -3.43
C ILE A 593 6.74 -18.04 -2.78
N GLN A 594 5.67 -18.07 -3.56
CA GLN A 594 4.34 -18.39 -3.05
C GLN A 594 4.26 -19.82 -2.47
N ASP A 595 4.85 -20.81 -3.14
CA ASP A 595 4.96 -22.18 -2.64
C ASP A 595 5.79 -22.26 -1.35
N ALA A 596 6.91 -21.53 -1.27
CA ALA A 596 7.72 -21.45 -0.04
C ALA A 596 6.90 -20.89 1.14
N ILE A 597 6.01 -19.92 0.90
CA ILE A 597 5.10 -19.39 1.91
C ILE A 597 4.11 -20.47 2.36
N TYR A 598 3.48 -21.20 1.44
CA TYR A 598 2.55 -22.29 1.80
C TYR A 598 3.25 -23.42 2.58
N GLN A 599 4.47 -23.77 2.18
CA GLN A 599 5.28 -24.75 2.89
C GLN A 599 5.62 -24.27 4.31
N ALA A 600 5.94 -22.98 4.48
CA ALA A 600 6.21 -22.41 5.80
C ALA A 600 4.97 -22.43 6.70
N ILE A 601 3.79 -22.08 6.17
CA ILE A 601 2.51 -22.17 6.88
C ILE A 601 2.23 -23.62 7.28
N THR A 602 2.44 -24.57 6.37
CA THR A 602 2.15 -26.00 6.62
C THR A 602 3.08 -26.60 7.67
N LYS A 603 4.35 -26.20 7.71
CA LYS A 603 5.32 -26.66 8.71
C LYS A 603 5.00 -26.14 10.12
N GLY A 604 4.44 -24.94 10.24
CA GLY A 604 4.10 -24.33 11.53
C GLY A 604 5.32 -23.91 12.37
N MET A 605 5.14 -23.93 13.70
CA MET A 605 6.11 -23.51 14.73
C MET A 605 7.19 -24.54 15.06
#